data_AF-A0A255ZQM7-F1
#
_entry.id   AF-A0A255ZQM7-F1
#
_cell.length_a   1.000
_cell.length_b   1.000
_cell.length_c   1.000
_cell.angle_alpha   90.00
_cell.angle_beta   90.00
_cell.angle_gamma   90.00
#
_symmetry.space_group_name_H-M   'P 1'
#
loop_
_entity.id
_entity.type
_entity.pdbx_description
1 polymer ?
#
loop_
_entity_poly.entity_id
_entity_poly.type
_entity_poly.pdbx_seq_one_letter_code
_entity_poly.pdbx_strand_id
1 'polypeptide(L)'
;MADIDLLNTAYKYFPKGIDNSTQVELFMNSAEIKMLFNLCIKEQKRKEAGDYTNFIQNIRQIDLSKHFFDATHFHLNDRAHNLQLAELINNKLYSVCLNVSIIVPFYITYVLEIDISYPGDNYRFPKISKPVRNLEAEKKYQPIMDAMAALTESFFSVTPFPEEKLHTIIPDISLETIRPGKFTFFNAFFLDDYYIMM
;
A
#
# COMPACT_ATOMS: atom_id res chain seq x y z
N MET A 1 2.99 16.45 16.54
CA MET A 1 3.95 15.58 15.84
C MET A 1 5.12 16.43 15.39
N ALA A 2 6.36 15.99 15.57
CA ALA A 2 7.51 16.66 14.95
C ALA A 2 7.35 16.60 13.42
N ASP A 3 7.75 17.65 12.71
CA ASP A 3 7.79 17.64 11.25
C ASP A 3 8.72 16.52 10.78
N ILE A 4 8.13 15.46 10.23
CA ILE A 4 8.90 14.35 9.69
C ILE A 4 9.52 14.79 8.38
N ASP A 5 10.84 14.75 8.31
CA ASP A 5 11.56 14.88 7.05
C ASP A 5 11.38 13.59 6.24
N LEU A 6 10.38 13.61 5.35
CA LEU A 6 10.01 12.48 4.50
C LEU A 6 11.18 12.05 3.61
N LEU A 7 11.94 13.00 3.08
CA LEU A 7 13.04 12.71 2.16
C LEU A 7 14.18 12.00 2.89
N ASN A 8 14.62 12.55 4.02
CA ASN A 8 15.65 11.91 4.83
C ASN A 8 15.18 10.59 5.42
N THR A 9 13.89 10.42 5.67
CA THR A 9 13.33 9.12 6.09
C THR A 9 13.40 8.10 4.97
N ALA A 10 13.05 8.45 3.73
CA ALA A 10 13.17 7.55 2.59
C ALA A 10 14.63 7.10 2.40
N TYR A 11 15.61 8.00 2.49
CA TYR A 11 17.03 7.64 2.36
C TYR A 11 17.59 6.74 3.47
N LYS A 12 16.87 6.52 4.57
CA LYS A 12 17.27 5.51 5.57
C LYS A 12 17.01 4.08 5.11
N TYR A 13 16.04 3.90 4.19
CA TYR A 13 15.54 2.59 3.76
C TYR A 13 15.82 2.30 2.29
N PHE A 14 16.16 3.33 1.51
CA PHE A 14 16.47 3.19 0.09
C PHE A 14 17.80 3.88 -0.25
N PRO A 15 18.74 3.18 -0.91
CA PRO A 15 20.04 3.74 -1.21
C PRO A 15 19.93 4.80 -2.30
N LYS A 16 20.64 5.90 -2.09
CA LYS A 16 20.72 7.02 -3.03
C LYS A 16 21.70 6.71 -4.17
N GLY A 17 21.26 6.90 -5.41
CA GLY A 17 22.10 6.81 -6.61
C GLY A 17 22.50 5.39 -7.02
N ILE A 18 21.96 4.36 -6.35
CA ILE A 18 22.16 2.96 -6.72
C ILE A 18 20.94 2.50 -7.50
N ASP A 19 21.15 2.15 -8.77
CA ASP A 19 20.10 1.64 -9.64
C ASP A 19 19.92 0.13 -9.42
N ASN A 20 18.81 -0.28 -8.81
CA ASN A 20 18.51 -1.68 -8.51
C ASN A 20 18.54 -2.55 -9.78
N SER A 21 18.16 -2.03 -10.94
CA SER A 21 18.10 -2.81 -12.18
C SER A 21 19.48 -3.10 -12.81
N THR A 22 20.49 -2.28 -12.51
CA THR A 22 21.83 -2.40 -13.09
C THR A 22 22.93 -2.71 -12.07
N GLN A 23 22.66 -2.43 -10.79
CA GLN A 23 23.60 -2.54 -9.67
C GLN A 23 22.99 -3.38 -8.52
N VAL A 24 22.31 -4.48 -8.88
CA VAL A 24 21.57 -5.36 -7.94
C VAL A 24 22.41 -5.73 -6.71
N GLU A 25 23.66 -6.17 -6.91
CA GLU A 25 24.51 -6.60 -5.80
C GLU A 25 24.84 -5.46 -4.83
N LEU A 26 25.13 -4.27 -5.35
CA LEU A 26 25.38 -3.08 -4.53
C LEU A 26 24.11 -2.66 -3.78
N PHE A 27 22.96 -2.71 -4.46
CA PHE A 27 21.66 -2.37 -3.89
C PHE A 27 21.29 -3.31 -2.74
N MET A 28 21.36 -4.62 -2.97
CA MET A 28 21.03 -5.66 -1.97
C MET A 28 21.99 -5.68 -0.79
N ASN A 29 23.23 -5.22 -0.98
CA ASN A 29 24.22 -5.14 0.09
C ASN A 29 24.22 -3.81 0.85
N SER A 30 23.45 -2.80 0.39
CA SER A 30 23.33 -1.50 1.04
C SER A 30 22.79 -1.63 2.47
N ALA A 31 23.19 -0.69 3.34
CA ALA A 31 22.75 -0.70 4.73
C ALA A 31 21.25 -0.37 4.83
N GLU A 32 20.78 0.48 3.92
CA GLU A 32 19.41 0.96 3.78
C GLU A 32 18.44 -0.18 3.49
N ILE A 33 18.75 -1.02 2.49
CA ILE A 33 17.89 -2.17 2.14
C ILE A 33 17.91 -3.23 3.22
N LYS A 34 19.07 -3.49 3.83
CA LYS A 34 19.14 -4.38 5.00
C LYS A 34 18.29 -3.86 6.15
N MET A 35 18.24 -2.54 6.36
CA MET A 35 17.39 -1.93 7.38
C MET A 35 15.90 -2.13 7.05
N LEU A 36 15.50 -1.93 5.80
CA LEU A 36 14.13 -2.18 5.34
C LEU A 36 13.73 -3.65 5.54
N PHE A 37 14.55 -4.59 5.08
CA PHE A 37 14.26 -6.02 5.23
C PHE A 37 14.11 -6.45 6.69
N ASN A 38 14.99 -5.95 7.57
CA ASN A 38 14.89 -6.24 8.99
C ASN A 38 13.59 -5.67 9.61
N LEU A 39 13.15 -4.48 9.17
CA LEU A 39 11.88 -3.90 9.59
C LEU A 39 10.70 -4.77 9.12
N CYS A 40 10.67 -5.14 7.85
CA CYS A 40 9.62 -6.01 7.31
C CYS A 40 9.59 -7.39 8.00
N ILE A 41 10.74 -8.01 8.28
CA ILE A 41 10.82 -9.28 9.02
C ILE A 41 10.26 -9.12 10.45
N LYS A 42 10.57 -8.02 11.13
CA LYS A 42 10.04 -7.73 12.46
C LYS A 42 8.51 -7.62 12.41
N GLU A 43 7.98 -6.88 11.44
CA GLU A 43 6.54 -6.67 11.28
C GLU A 43 5.79 -7.94 10.85
N GLN A 44 6.41 -8.79 10.02
CA GLN A 44 5.90 -10.12 9.69
C GLN A 44 5.75 -10.99 10.96
N LYS A 45 6.76 -11.01 11.84
CA LYS A 45 6.70 -11.77 13.10
C LYS A 45 5.60 -11.26 14.04
N ARG A 46 5.40 -9.93 14.10
CA ARG A 46 4.31 -9.32 14.88
C ARG A 46 2.94 -9.72 14.33
N LYS A 47 2.80 -9.73 13.01
CA LYS A 47 1.59 -10.21 12.34
C LYS A 47 1.31 -11.69 12.66
N GLU A 48 2.32 -12.55 12.56
CA GLU A 48 2.21 -13.99 12.89
C GLU A 48 1.91 -14.24 14.36
N ALA A 49 2.44 -13.39 15.26
CA ALA A 49 2.14 -13.44 16.70
C ALA A 49 0.71 -12.96 17.02
N GLY A 50 0.00 -12.38 16.04
CA GLY A 50 -1.37 -11.94 16.19
C GLY A 50 -1.54 -10.52 16.73
N ASP A 51 -0.47 -9.71 16.79
CA ASP A 51 -0.50 -8.32 17.27
C ASP A 51 -1.58 -7.48 16.58
N TYR A 52 -1.88 -7.78 15.31
CA TYR A 52 -2.81 -7.03 14.47
C TYR A 52 -4.19 -7.68 14.34
N THR A 53 -4.44 -8.80 15.02
CA THR A 53 -5.67 -9.59 14.84
C THR A 53 -6.92 -8.77 15.08
N ASN A 54 -6.98 -8.05 16.21
CA ASN A 54 -8.14 -7.25 16.56
C ASN A 54 -8.35 -6.07 15.59
N PHE A 55 -7.26 -5.42 15.19
CA PHE A 55 -7.32 -4.35 14.19
C PHE A 55 -7.90 -4.86 12.86
N ILE A 56 -7.35 -5.95 12.34
CA ILE A 56 -7.79 -6.58 11.08
C ILE A 56 -9.26 -7.02 11.16
N GLN A 57 -9.66 -7.63 12.28
CA GLN A 57 -11.06 -8.02 12.48
C GLN A 57 -11.99 -6.81 12.53
N ASN A 58 -11.61 -5.73 13.22
CA ASN A 58 -12.41 -4.52 13.28
C ASN A 58 -12.59 -3.88 11.89
N ILE A 59 -11.54 -3.84 11.06
CA ILE A 59 -11.64 -3.37 9.68
C ILE A 59 -12.62 -4.24 8.87
N ARG A 60 -12.53 -5.58 9.00
CA ARG A 60 -13.44 -6.52 8.35
C ARG A 60 -14.91 -6.31 8.75
N GLN A 61 -15.17 -5.86 9.98
CA GLN A 61 -16.52 -5.65 10.51
C GLN A 61 -17.12 -4.28 10.13
N ILE A 62 -16.35 -3.38 9.50
CA ILE A 62 -16.88 -2.06 9.08
C ILE A 62 -18.09 -2.23 8.15
N ASP A 63 -17.98 -3.14 7.18
CA ASP A 63 -19.05 -3.44 6.24
C ASP A 63 -19.01 -4.91 5.82
N LEU A 64 -19.89 -5.71 6.41
CA LEU A 64 -20.00 -7.14 6.15
C LEU A 64 -20.61 -7.49 4.79
N SER A 65 -21.19 -6.52 4.06
CA SER A 65 -21.67 -6.77 2.70
C SER A 65 -20.53 -6.76 1.68
N LYS A 66 -19.33 -6.31 2.06
CA LYS A 66 -18.14 -6.25 1.20
C LYS A 66 -17.22 -7.43 1.45
N HIS A 67 -16.49 -7.82 0.40
CA HIS A 67 -15.46 -8.83 0.52
C HIS A 67 -14.21 -8.22 1.15
N PHE A 68 -13.72 -8.81 2.24
CA PHE A 68 -12.52 -8.37 2.92
C PHE A 68 -11.28 -9.11 2.41
N PHE A 69 -10.22 -8.37 2.12
CA PHE A 69 -8.90 -8.91 1.80
C PHE A 69 -7.82 -8.30 2.70
N ASP A 70 -6.88 -9.14 3.14
CA ASP A 70 -5.61 -8.72 3.72
C ASP A 70 -4.50 -8.99 2.72
N ALA A 71 -4.07 -7.93 2.04
CA ALA A 71 -3.03 -7.93 1.01
C ALA A 71 -1.66 -7.50 1.57
N THR A 72 -1.44 -7.63 2.89
CA THR A 72 -0.18 -7.26 3.53
C THR A 72 0.88 -8.36 3.33
N HIS A 73 1.96 -8.08 2.58
CA HIS A 73 3.06 -9.05 2.34
C HIS A 73 4.41 -8.55 2.86
N PHE A 74 4.57 -8.42 4.19
CA PHE A 74 5.85 -8.02 4.77
C PHE A 74 7.01 -8.98 4.42
N HIS A 75 6.74 -10.27 4.26
CA HIS A 75 7.74 -11.25 3.79
C HIS A 75 8.23 -11.00 2.35
N LEU A 76 7.51 -10.21 1.55
CA LEU A 76 7.91 -9.74 0.23
C LEU A 76 8.47 -8.31 0.25
N ASN A 77 8.76 -7.75 1.44
CA ASN A 77 9.25 -6.40 1.65
C ASN A 77 8.25 -5.28 1.31
N ASP A 78 6.96 -5.56 1.41
CA ASP A 78 5.94 -4.51 1.46
C ASP A 78 6.17 -3.64 2.70
N ARG A 79 5.93 -2.33 2.55
CA ARG A 79 6.19 -1.32 3.59
C ARG A 79 4.94 -0.84 4.29
N ALA A 80 3.82 -1.55 4.11
CA ALA A 80 2.57 -1.19 4.71
C ALA A 80 1.69 -2.41 4.99
N HIS A 81 0.87 -2.29 6.04
CA HIS A 81 -0.38 -3.04 6.08
C HIS A 81 -1.23 -2.63 4.89
N ASN A 82 -1.82 -3.57 4.16
CA ASN A 82 -2.69 -3.31 3.00
C ASN A 82 -3.98 -4.10 3.19
N LEU A 83 -5.04 -3.42 3.61
CA LEU A 83 -6.34 -4.01 3.89
C LEU A 83 -7.38 -3.44 2.92
N GLN A 84 -8.29 -4.28 2.46
CA GLN A 84 -9.23 -3.91 1.42
C GLN A 84 -10.65 -4.41 1.72
N LEU A 85 -11.65 -3.56 1.44
CA LEU A 85 -13.06 -3.93 1.37
C LEU A 85 -13.55 -3.71 -0.06
N ALA A 86 -13.88 -4.80 -0.76
CA ALA A 86 -14.24 -4.76 -2.16
C ALA A 86 -15.69 -5.15 -2.42
N GLU A 87 -16.27 -4.55 -3.46
CA GLU A 87 -17.57 -4.96 -4.00
C GLU A 87 -17.58 -4.94 -5.52
N LEU A 88 -18.24 -5.94 -6.10
CA LEU A 88 -18.48 -6.03 -7.53
C LEU A 88 -19.85 -5.40 -7.84
N ILE A 89 -19.85 -4.33 -8.63
CA ILE A 89 -21.07 -3.71 -9.15
C ILE A 89 -21.04 -3.81 -10.66
N ASN A 90 -21.97 -4.60 -11.21
CA ASN A 90 -21.98 -4.97 -12.62
C ASN A 90 -20.62 -5.60 -13.01
N ASN A 91 -19.90 -4.96 -13.93
CA ASN A 91 -18.60 -5.40 -14.43
C ASN A 91 -17.44 -4.57 -13.84
N LYS A 92 -17.67 -3.89 -12.71
CA LYS A 92 -16.66 -3.06 -12.05
C LYS A 92 -16.43 -3.51 -10.62
N LEU A 93 -15.18 -3.81 -10.29
CA LEU A 93 -14.74 -4.07 -8.94
C LEU A 93 -14.26 -2.75 -8.32
N TYR A 94 -14.91 -2.34 -7.24
CA TYR A 94 -14.46 -1.23 -6.41
C TYR A 94 -13.80 -1.80 -5.16
N SER A 95 -12.60 -1.34 -4.84
CA SER A 95 -11.86 -1.75 -3.65
C SER A 95 -11.56 -0.52 -2.80
N VAL A 96 -12.14 -0.43 -1.61
CA VAL A 96 -11.78 0.57 -0.61
C VAL A 96 -10.51 0.09 0.08
N CYS A 97 -9.39 0.74 -0.18
CA CYS A 97 -8.07 0.35 0.29
C CYS A 97 -7.65 1.19 1.50
N LEU A 98 -6.98 0.55 2.44
CA LEU A 98 -6.30 1.16 3.57
C LEU A 98 -4.85 0.67 3.58
N ASN A 99 -3.91 1.61 3.46
CA ASN A 99 -2.49 1.32 3.64
C ASN A 99 -1.93 2.04 4.86
N VAL A 100 -1.32 1.31 5.78
CA VAL A 100 -0.67 1.87 6.98
C VAL A 100 0.82 1.63 6.90
N SER A 101 1.62 2.69 6.79
CA SER A 101 3.07 2.56 6.62
C SER A 101 3.74 2.02 7.89
N ILE A 102 4.74 1.17 7.72
CA ILE A 102 5.62 0.72 8.80
C ILE A 102 6.88 1.59 8.93
N ILE A 103 7.12 2.49 7.96
CA ILE A 103 8.30 3.38 7.89
C ILE A 103 8.00 4.75 8.50
N VAL A 104 6.81 5.28 8.22
CA VAL A 104 6.35 6.58 8.72
C VAL A 104 5.03 6.42 9.46
N PRO A 105 4.70 7.29 10.43
CA PRO A 105 3.43 7.22 11.18
C PRO A 105 2.27 7.82 10.38
N PHE A 106 2.11 7.35 9.13
CA PHE A 106 1.07 7.79 8.23
C PHE A 106 0.31 6.61 7.62
N TYR A 107 -0.94 6.87 7.28
CA TYR A 107 -1.77 5.97 6.49
C TYR A 107 -2.36 6.71 5.28
N ILE A 108 -2.88 5.95 4.34
CA ILE A 108 -3.72 6.44 3.24
C ILE A 108 -4.94 5.56 3.09
N THR A 109 -6.06 6.18 2.72
CA THR A 109 -7.25 5.47 2.24
C THR A 109 -7.59 5.99 0.85
N TYR A 110 -8.04 5.11 -0.03
CA TYR A 110 -8.42 5.45 -1.39
C TYR A 110 -9.32 4.36 -1.97
N VAL A 111 -9.95 4.62 -3.11
CA VAL A 111 -10.77 3.63 -3.80
C VAL A 111 -10.15 3.29 -5.15
N LEU A 112 -9.90 2.00 -5.39
CA LEU A 112 -9.53 1.49 -6.71
C LEU A 112 -10.78 1.06 -7.47
N GLU A 113 -10.80 1.36 -8.76
CA GLU A 113 -11.75 0.83 -9.73
C GLU A 113 -11.02 -0.06 -10.73
N ILE A 114 -11.63 -1.20 -11.03
CA ILE A 114 -11.13 -2.17 -11.99
C ILE A 114 -12.29 -2.66 -12.86
N ASP A 115 -12.10 -2.62 -14.17
CA ASP A 115 -13.03 -3.20 -15.13
C ASP A 115 -12.77 -4.71 -15.26
N ILE A 116 -13.84 -5.49 -15.15
CA ILE A 116 -13.86 -6.94 -15.34
C ILE A 116 -14.68 -7.24 -16.59
N SER A 117 -14.04 -7.84 -17.58
CA SER A 117 -14.69 -8.24 -18.82
C SER A 117 -14.56 -9.74 -19.05
N TYR A 118 -15.62 -10.37 -19.53
CA TYR A 118 -15.62 -11.78 -19.92
C TYR A 118 -15.68 -11.86 -21.45
N PRO A 119 -14.54 -11.96 -22.14
CA PRO A 119 -14.52 -11.95 -23.59
C PRO A 119 -14.98 -13.31 -24.16
N GLY A 120 -16.29 -13.48 -24.43
CA GLY A 120 -16.87 -14.56 -25.25
C GLY A 120 -16.64 -16.02 -24.79
N ASP A 121 -17.38 -16.94 -25.41
CA ASP A 121 -17.71 -18.31 -24.94
C ASP A 121 -16.55 -19.29 -24.65
N ASN A 122 -15.28 -18.90 -24.78
CA ASN A 122 -14.13 -19.82 -24.73
C ASN A 122 -13.06 -19.53 -23.68
N TYR A 123 -13.21 -18.52 -22.82
CA TYR A 123 -12.20 -18.20 -21.79
C TYR A 123 -12.70 -18.48 -20.37
N ARG A 124 -11.95 -19.31 -19.64
CA ARG A 124 -12.20 -19.66 -18.22
C ARG A 124 -11.85 -18.52 -17.24
N PHE A 125 -11.19 -17.45 -17.70
CA PHE A 125 -10.68 -16.38 -16.85
C PHE A 125 -11.15 -14.99 -17.34
N PRO A 126 -11.64 -14.12 -16.44
CA PRO A 126 -11.96 -12.74 -16.79
C PRO A 126 -10.71 -11.98 -17.24
N LYS A 127 -10.88 -11.05 -18.18
CA LYS A 127 -9.89 -10.02 -18.50
C LYS A 127 -10.13 -8.82 -17.58
N ILE A 128 -9.07 -8.39 -16.93
CA ILE A 128 -9.10 -7.43 -15.83
C ILE A 128 -8.23 -6.23 -16.21
N SER A 129 -8.75 -5.02 -16.05
CA SER A 129 -7.97 -3.80 -16.32
C SER A 129 -6.91 -3.57 -15.23
N LYS A 130 -5.95 -2.68 -15.51
CA LYS A 130 -5.08 -2.16 -14.45
C LYS A 130 -5.95 -1.42 -13.42
N PRO A 131 -5.72 -1.60 -12.10
CA PRO A 131 -6.40 -0.81 -11.09
C PRO A 131 -6.08 0.68 -11.22
N VAL A 132 -7.10 1.52 -11.06
CA VAL A 132 -6.96 2.98 -11.09
C VAL A 132 -7.68 3.59 -9.89
N ARG A 133 -7.06 4.57 -9.24
CA ARG A 133 -7.71 5.34 -8.17
C ARG A 133 -8.89 6.14 -8.73
N ASN A 134 -10.06 6.02 -8.11
CA ASN A 134 -11.28 6.70 -8.54
C ASN A 134 -11.78 7.68 -7.46
N LEU A 135 -11.54 8.97 -7.70
CA LEU A 135 -11.93 10.06 -6.79
C LEU A 135 -13.45 10.25 -6.64
N GLU A 136 -14.24 9.93 -7.66
CA GLU A 136 -15.71 9.99 -7.55
C GLU A 136 -16.24 8.84 -6.71
N ALA A 137 -15.63 7.65 -6.84
CA ALA A 137 -15.95 6.53 -5.97
C ALA A 137 -15.55 6.81 -4.51
N GLU A 138 -14.43 7.50 -4.27
CA GLU A 138 -14.04 7.91 -2.91
C GLU A 138 -15.14 8.70 -2.20
N LYS A 139 -15.82 9.62 -2.89
CA LYS A 139 -16.98 10.35 -2.31
C LYS A 139 -18.10 9.41 -1.89
N LYS A 140 -18.37 8.37 -2.67
CA LYS A 140 -19.40 7.36 -2.36
C LYS A 140 -19.00 6.50 -1.15
N TYR A 141 -17.73 6.12 -1.06
CA TYR A 141 -17.21 5.24 0.00
C TYR A 141 -16.65 6.00 1.22
N GLN A 142 -16.79 7.32 1.26
CA GLN A 142 -16.28 8.17 2.34
C GLN A 142 -16.63 7.65 3.74
N PRO A 143 -17.88 7.19 4.05
CA PRO A 143 -18.19 6.67 5.38
C PRO A 143 -17.35 5.45 5.80
N ILE A 144 -17.00 4.60 4.84
CA ILE A 144 -16.16 3.41 5.08
C ILE A 144 -14.70 3.85 5.27
N MET A 145 -14.23 4.78 4.44
CA MET A 145 -12.89 5.34 4.56
C MET A 145 -12.69 6.05 5.91
N ASP A 146 -13.70 6.81 6.37
CA ASP A 146 -13.69 7.49 7.67
C ASP A 146 -13.67 6.48 8.84
N ALA A 147 -14.41 5.38 8.74
CA ALA A 147 -14.38 4.31 9.73
C ALA A 147 -13.02 3.59 9.78
N MET A 148 -12.43 3.30 8.61
CA MET A 148 -11.08 2.74 8.49
C MET A 148 -10.03 3.68 9.11
N ALA A 149 -10.13 4.97 8.78
CA ALA A 149 -9.29 6.03 9.31
C ALA A 149 -9.35 6.06 10.84
N ALA A 150 -10.54 6.18 11.42
CA ALA A 150 -10.71 6.26 12.87
C ALA A 150 -10.11 5.05 13.62
N LEU A 151 -10.34 3.83 13.11
CA LEU A 151 -9.74 2.62 13.69
C LEU A 151 -8.22 2.62 13.57
N THR A 152 -7.68 3.09 12.45
CA THR A 152 -6.25 3.15 12.17
C THR A 152 -5.55 4.15 13.07
N GLU A 153 -6.08 5.36 13.19
CA GLU A 153 -5.56 6.42 14.06
C GLU A 153 -5.57 5.97 15.52
N SER A 154 -6.66 5.34 15.96
CA SER A 154 -6.76 4.82 17.32
C SER A 154 -5.79 3.68 17.61
N PHE A 155 -5.56 2.77 16.66
CA PHE A 155 -4.73 1.58 16.88
C PHE A 155 -3.23 1.87 16.76
N PHE A 156 -2.83 2.60 15.70
CA PHE A 156 -1.42 2.85 15.41
C PHE A 156 -0.91 4.22 15.88
N SER A 157 -1.78 5.12 16.34
CA SER A 157 -1.42 6.51 16.67
C SER A 157 -0.76 7.25 15.48
N VAL A 158 -1.33 7.06 14.29
CA VAL A 158 -0.88 7.64 13.01
C VAL A 158 -1.85 8.70 12.51
N THR A 159 -1.51 9.38 11.43
CA THR A 159 -2.37 10.40 10.79
C THR A 159 -2.43 10.20 9.27
N PRO A 160 -3.37 10.83 8.53
CA PRO A 160 -3.38 10.75 7.07
C PRO A 160 -2.09 11.29 6.47
N PHE A 161 -1.56 10.63 5.44
CA PHE A 161 -0.45 11.17 4.67
C PHE A 161 -0.90 12.42 3.89
N PRO A 162 -0.07 13.48 3.80
CA PRO A 162 -0.41 14.66 3.00
C PRO A 162 -0.54 14.32 1.51
N GLU A 163 -1.76 14.37 0.99
CA GLU A 163 -2.13 13.96 -0.38
C GLU A 163 -1.29 14.69 -1.44
N GLU A 164 -1.02 15.97 -1.25
CA GLU A 164 -0.22 16.80 -2.17
C GLU A 164 1.24 16.32 -2.29
N LYS A 165 1.72 15.56 -1.30
CA LYS A 165 3.08 15.01 -1.29
C LYS A 165 3.14 13.60 -1.84
N LEU A 166 2.03 12.87 -1.89
CA LEU A 166 1.99 11.43 -2.14
C LEU A 166 2.75 11.03 -3.42
N HIS A 167 2.58 11.83 -4.48
CA HIS A 167 3.20 11.61 -5.78
C HIS A 167 4.45 12.47 -6.03
N THR A 168 5.01 13.09 -5.00
CA THR A 168 6.30 13.79 -5.10
C THR A 168 7.39 12.79 -5.44
N ILE A 169 8.15 13.07 -6.49
CA ILE A 169 9.25 12.23 -6.97
C ILE A 169 10.48 12.38 -6.08
N ILE A 170 11.10 11.25 -5.73
CA ILE A 170 12.45 11.16 -5.16
C ILE A 170 13.40 10.74 -6.30
N PRO A 171 14.21 11.66 -6.84
CA PRO A 171 14.80 11.51 -8.17
C PRO A 171 15.89 10.43 -8.27
N ASP A 172 16.54 10.10 -7.16
CA ASP A 172 17.77 9.31 -7.08
C ASP A 172 17.56 7.96 -6.37
N ILE A 173 16.31 7.56 -6.14
CA ILE A 173 15.95 6.22 -5.68
C ILE A 173 15.43 5.41 -6.86
N SER A 174 15.77 4.13 -6.87
CA SER A 174 15.18 3.13 -7.74
C SER A 174 14.80 1.89 -6.94
N LEU A 175 13.83 1.14 -7.46
CA LEU A 175 13.39 -0.09 -6.83
C LEU A 175 12.70 -0.97 -7.86
N GLU A 176 13.15 -2.21 -8.00
CA GLU A 176 12.59 -3.20 -8.92
C GLU A 176 12.40 -2.64 -10.33
N THR A 177 11.16 -2.46 -10.77
CA THR A 177 10.80 -1.94 -12.09
C THR A 177 10.72 -0.41 -12.14
N ILE A 178 10.81 0.25 -10.98
CA ILE A 178 10.74 1.72 -10.83
C ILE A 178 12.15 2.30 -10.99
N ARG A 179 12.36 2.96 -12.14
CA ARG A 179 13.63 3.62 -12.47
C ARG A 179 13.83 4.92 -11.68
N PRO A 180 15.10 5.38 -11.54
CA PRO A 180 15.38 6.73 -11.04
C PRO A 180 14.54 7.79 -11.76
N GLY A 181 14.09 8.81 -11.03
CA GLY A 181 13.21 9.86 -11.53
C GLY A 181 11.73 9.48 -11.63
N LYS A 182 11.33 8.26 -11.24
CA LYS A 182 9.92 7.83 -11.18
C LYS A 182 9.45 7.41 -9.79
N PHE A 183 10.38 7.14 -8.87
CA PHE A 183 10.07 6.72 -7.51
C PHE A 183 9.43 7.88 -6.73
N THR A 184 8.35 7.61 -6.00
CA THR A 184 7.58 8.62 -5.25
C THR A 184 7.50 8.30 -3.76
N PHE A 185 6.97 9.23 -2.94
CA PHE A 185 6.68 8.93 -1.54
C PHE A 185 5.63 7.82 -1.35
N PHE A 186 4.69 7.68 -2.29
CA PHE A 186 3.79 6.51 -2.30
C PHE A 186 4.59 5.20 -2.35
N ASN A 187 5.56 5.13 -3.26
CA ASN A 187 6.44 3.98 -3.40
C ASN A 187 7.31 3.76 -2.17
N ALA A 188 7.86 4.85 -1.62
CA ALA A 188 8.72 4.78 -0.45
C ALA A 188 8.00 4.18 0.77
N PHE A 189 6.75 4.58 1.02
CA PHE A 189 6.11 4.36 2.31
C PHE A 189 4.94 3.39 2.31
N PHE A 190 4.33 3.12 1.14
CA PHE A 190 3.14 2.30 1.05
C PHE A 190 3.37 1.09 0.14
N LEU A 191 3.30 1.28 -1.19
CA LEU A 191 3.30 0.20 -2.17
C LEU A 191 4.03 0.61 -3.45
N ASP A 192 4.55 -0.36 -4.20
CA ASP A 192 5.26 -0.11 -5.46
C ASP A 192 4.32 0.36 -6.59
N ASP A 193 3.06 -0.10 -6.59
CA ASP A 193 2.00 0.40 -7.46
C ASP A 193 0.64 0.17 -6.78
N TYR A 194 -0.43 0.71 -7.35
CA TYR A 194 -1.79 0.35 -6.97
C TYR A 194 -2.10 -1.07 -7.46
N TYR A 195 -2.38 -1.96 -6.51
CA TYR A 195 -2.82 -3.32 -6.82
C TYR A 195 -3.90 -3.79 -5.84
N ILE A 196 -4.66 -4.79 -6.29
CA ILE A 196 -5.60 -5.53 -5.45
C ILE A 196 -5.20 -7.00 -5.40
N MET A 197 -5.60 -7.69 -4.35
CA MET A 197 -5.65 -9.15 -4.39
C MET A 197 -7.04 -9.60 -4.84
N MET A 198 -7.08 -10.55 -5.77
CA MET A 198 -8.30 -11.20 -6.27
C MET A 198 -8.29 -12.68 -5.93
#